data_AF-A0A1H0BFB9-F1
#
_entry.id   AF-A0A1H0BFB9-F1
#
_cell.length_a   1.000
_cell.length_b   1.000
_cell.length_c   1.000
_cell.angle_alpha   90.00
_cell.angle_beta   90.00
_cell.angle_gamma   90.00
#
_symmetry.space_group_name_H-M   'P 1'
#
loop_
_entity.id
_entity.type
_entity.pdbx_description
1 polymer ?
#
loop_
_entity_poly.entity_id
_entity_poly.type
_entity_poly.pdbx_seq_one_letter_code
_entity_poly.pdbx_strand_id
1 'polypeptide(L)'
;MKRVKGRMDESILVCVYYGPNGERLIRRGHKMASMLDCPLYILTVDPLPYDAFDAEKSGYIEDWKALAEELEVEEFIIRDNEKRPSPKVIKEVAHGLNITQIIIGQTAQSRWEEITRGSFMNVLLKEIPFVDFHVVSVARYIKDEEDGIFEKGVRAYLVTDGDSYKVSFTCAKNMCQEGIFFKEIGTDFDNGIFKFMHNNKMHQVHIHENLVTDPTQVPDGCSLKV
;
A
#
# COMPACT_ATOMS: atom_id res chain seq x y z
N MET A 1 16.84 9.17 -39.70
CA MET A 1 16.22 7.85 -39.97
C MET A 1 15.22 7.54 -38.85
N LYS A 2 13.91 7.54 -39.13
CA LYS A 2 12.90 7.02 -38.19
C LYS A 2 13.03 5.49 -38.21
N ARG A 3 13.31 4.87 -37.06
CA ARG A 3 13.23 3.41 -36.94
C ARG A 3 11.76 3.03 -37.12
N VAL A 4 11.47 2.27 -38.18
CA VAL A 4 10.18 1.59 -38.31
C VAL A 4 10.16 0.54 -37.21
N LYS A 5 9.41 0.80 -36.13
CA LYS A 5 9.09 -0.24 -35.15
C LYS A 5 8.05 -1.13 -35.81
N GLY A 6 8.39 -2.39 -36.07
CA GLY A 6 7.36 -3.40 -36.24
C GLY A 6 6.62 -3.51 -34.92
N ARG A 7 5.29 -3.57 -34.96
CA ARG A 7 4.46 -3.92 -33.81
C ARG A 7 5.03 -5.19 -33.21
N MET A 8 5.51 -5.12 -31.97
CA MET A 8 5.98 -6.32 -31.28
C MET A 8 4.75 -7.11 -30.85
N ASP A 9 4.76 -8.43 -30.99
CA ASP A 9 3.70 -9.33 -30.50
C ASP A 9 3.78 -9.46 -28.97
N GLU A 10 3.83 -8.32 -28.29
CA GLU A 10 3.91 -8.19 -26.85
C GLU A 10 2.55 -7.75 -26.30
N SER A 11 2.30 -8.03 -25.03
CA SER A 11 1.11 -7.61 -24.32
C SER A 11 1.42 -7.52 -22.83
N ILE A 12 1.17 -6.36 -22.24
CA ILE A 12 1.55 -6.06 -20.85
C ILE A 12 0.32 -6.07 -19.96
N LEU A 13 0.42 -6.78 -18.84
CA LEU A 13 -0.55 -6.72 -17.74
C LEU A 13 0.07 -6.06 -16.50
N VAL A 14 -0.55 -5.01 -15.99
CA VAL A 14 -0.18 -4.42 -14.69
C VAL A 14 -1.13 -4.94 -13.63
N CYS A 15 -0.61 -5.63 -12.61
CA CYS A 15 -1.42 -6.00 -11.45
C CYS A 15 -1.29 -4.93 -10.37
N VAL A 16 -2.42 -4.34 -9.99
CA VAL A 16 -2.52 -3.32 -8.93
C VAL A 16 -3.37 -3.83 -7.77
N TYR A 17 -3.06 -3.37 -6.57
CA TYR A 17 -3.79 -3.63 -5.34
C TYR A 17 -3.78 -2.36 -4.50
N TYR A 18 -4.82 -2.13 -3.68
CA TYR A 18 -5.07 -0.86 -2.98
C TYR A 18 -3.82 -0.29 -2.31
N GLY A 19 -3.69 1.03 -2.40
CA GLY A 19 -2.59 1.78 -1.81
C GLY A 19 -1.94 2.75 -2.79
N PRO A 20 -1.01 3.59 -2.29
CA PRO A 20 -0.48 4.75 -3.00
C PRO A 20 0.41 4.40 -4.21
N ASN A 21 0.66 3.12 -4.44
CA ASN A 21 1.61 2.64 -5.44
C ASN A 21 0.98 2.26 -6.79
N GLY A 22 -0.35 2.12 -6.85
CA GLY A 22 -1.04 1.67 -8.07
C GLY A 22 -0.79 2.58 -9.27
N GLU A 23 -0.88 3.90 -9.08
CA GLU A 23 -0.60 4.88 -10.15
C GLU A 23 0.81 4.73 -10.71
N ARG A 24 1.83 4.60 -9.84
CA ARG A 24 3.22 4.43 -10.26
C ARG A 24 3.41 3.16 -11.10
N LEU A 25 2.76 2.06 -10.72
CA LEU A 25 2.80 0.81 -11.47
C LEU A 25 2.14 0.96 -12.85
N ILE A 26 0.97 1.59 -12.89
CA ILE A 26 0.22 1.84 -14.14
C ILE A 26 1.04 2.71 -15.08
N ARG A 27 1.57 3.86 -14.62
CA ARG A 27 2.41 4.75 -15.43
C ARG A 27 3.69 4.05 -15.90
N ARG A 28 4.28 3.19 -15.07
CA ARG A 28 5.44 2.39 -15.46
C ARG A 28 5.11 1.38 -16.54
N GLY A 29 3.96 0.70 -16.43
CA GLY A 29 3.48 -0.23 -17.44
C GLY A 29 3.15 0.45 -18.75
N HIS A 30 2.46 1.60 -18.70
CA HIS A 30 2.18 2.41 -19.88
C HIS A 30 3.46 2.82 -20.60
N LYS A 31 4.46 3.33 -19.87
CA LYS A 31 5.76 3.65 -20.46
C LYS A 31 6.38 2.45 -21.18
N MET A 32 6.30 1.24 -20.62
CA MET A 32 6.84 0.03 -21.25
C MET A 32 6.02 -0.38 -22.48
N ALA A 33 4.69 -0.35 -22.39
CA ALA A 33 3.79 -0.65 -23.49
C ALA A 33 4.00 0.30 -24.68
N SER A 34 4.08 1.61 -24.43
CA SER A 34 4.40 2.61 -25.48
C SER A 34 5.79 2.42 -26.07
N MET A 35 6.76 1.96 -25.27
CA MET A 35 8.10 1.63 -25.78
C MET A 35 8.13 0.37 -26.63
N LEU A 36 7.20 -0.56 -26.47
CA LEU A 36 7.09 -1.78 -27.27
C LEU A 36 6.05 -1.67 -28.40
N ASP A 37 5.24 -0.60 -28.39
CA ASP A 37 4.10 -0.41 -29.29
C ASP A 37 3.09 -1.57 -29.17
N CYS A 38 2.67 -1.85 -27.93
CA CYS A 38 1.86 -3.00 -27.58
C CYS A 38 0.69 -2.62 -26.64
N PRO A 39 -0.37 -3.45 -26.55
CA PRO A 39 -1.49 -3.20 -25.65
C PRO A 39 -1.06 -3.28 -24.18
N LEU A 40 -1.79 -2.54 -23.36
CA LEU A 40 -1.67 -2.51 -21.91
C LEU A 40 -3.01 -2.87 -21.28
N TYR A 41 -2.98 -3.75 -20.30
CA TYR A 41 -4.11 -4.16 -19.49
C TYR A 41 -3.80 -3.88 -18.02
N ILE A 42 -4.82 -3.57 -17.23
CA ILE A 42 -4.71 -3.42 -15.78
C ILE A 42 -5.63 -4.44 -15.12
N LEU A 43 -5.15 -5.08 -14.05
CA LEU A 43 -5.92 -6.05 -13.28
C LEU A 43 -5.88 -5.71 -11.79
N THR A 44 -7.06 -5.67 -11.17
CA THR A 44 -7.24 -5.74 -9.73
C THR A 44 -8.05 -6.99 -9.36
N VAL A 45 -7.65 -7.67 -8.29
CA VAL A 45 -8.30 -8.89 -7.78
C VAL A 45 -8.64 -8.66 -6.31
N ASP A 46 -9.91 -8.78 -5.94
CA ASP A 46 -10.37 -8.68 -4.55
C ASP A 46 -11.34 -9.82 -4.18
N PRO A 47 -11.19 -10.42 -2.99
CA PRO A 47 -12.13 -11.43 -2.48
C PRO A 47 -13.50 -10.87 -2.08
N LEU A 48 -13.62 -9.57 -1.82
CA LEU A 48 -14.87 -8.87 -1.55
C LEU A 48 -15.51 -8.43 -2.86
N PRO A 49 -16.84 -8.36 -2.92
CA PRO A 49 -17.54 -7.75 -4.06
C PRO A 49 -17.34 -6.22 -4.05
N TYR A 50 -17.38 -5.61 -5.23
CA TYR A 50 -17.12 -4.17 -5.42
C TYR A 50 -18.07 -3.27 -4.61
N ASP A 51 -19.32 -3.69 -4.44
CA ASP A 51 -20.33 -2.99 -3.64
C ASP A 51 -20.06 -3.02 -2.12
N ALA A 52 -19.18 -3.90 -1.66
CA ALA A 52 -18.77 -4.00 -0.27
C ALA A 52 -17.42 -3.31 0.02
N PHE A 53 -16.84 -2.60 -0.95
CA PHE A 53 -15.60 -1.86 -0.74
C PHE A 53 -15.84 -0.63 0.14
N ASP A 54 -14.90 -0.37 1.04
CA ASP A 54 -14.88 0.89 1.78
C ASP A 54 -14.59 2.08 0.84
N ALA A 55 -14.77 3.29 1.37
CA ALA A 55 -14.58 4.52 0.60
C ALA A 55 -13.14 4.70 0.11
N GLU A 56 -12.15 4.20 0.85
CA GLU A 56 -10.73 4.32 0.46
C GLU A 56 -10.43 3.40 -0.74
N LYS A 57 -10.85 2.14 -0.67
CA LYS A 57 -10.70 1.17 -1.76
C LYS A 57 -11.40 1.61 -3.03
N SER A 58 -12.63 2.08 -2.90
CA SER A 58 -13.41 2.61 -4.01
C SER A 58 -12.70 3.81 -4.65
N GLY A 59 -12.17 4.73 -3.83
CA GLY A 59 -11.39 5.87 -4.30
C GLY A 59 -10.18 5.46 -5.15
N TYR A 60 -9.35 4.51 -4.69
CA TYR A 60 -8.22 4.03 -5.49
C TYR A 60 -8.64 3.44 -6.84
N ILE A 61 -9.74 2.68 -6.89
CA ILE A 61 -10.22 2.11 -8.15
C ILE A 61 -10.74 3.19 -9.09
N GLU A 62 -11.46 4.17 -8.58
CA GLU A 62 -11.93 5.32 -9.36
C GLU A 62 -10.76 6.12 -9.94
N ASP A 63 -9.75 6.42 -9.13
CA ASP A 63 -8.52 7.10 -9.56
C ASP A 63 -7.80 6.31 -10.66
N TRP A 64 -7.68 4.98 -10.51
CA TRP A 64 -7.02 4.17 -11.53
C TRP A 64 -7.85 3.96 -12.78
N LYS A 65 -9.18 3.95 -12.71
CA LYS A 65 -10.06 3.95 -13.89
C LYS A 65 -9.88 5.23 -14.68
N ALA A 66 -9.89 6.39 -14.00
CA ALA A 66 -9.65 7.68 -14.64
C ALA A 66 -8.26 7.73 -15.30
N LEU A 67 -7.24 7.21 -14.61
CA LEU A 67 -5.88 7.10 -15.15
C LEU A 67 -5.81 6.13 -16.34
N ALA A 68 -6.54 5.02 -16.31
CA ALA A 68 -6.57 4.06 -17.41
C ALA A 68 -7.19 4.67 -18.68
N GLU A 69 -8.23 5.49 -18.50
CA GLU A 69 -8.83 6.26 -19.59
C GLU A 69 -7.87 7.33 -20.13
N GLU A 70 -7.21 8.10 -19.25
CA GLU A 70 -6.18 9.10 -19.63
C GLU A 70 -5.06 8.48 -20.48
N LEU A 71 -4.63 7.27 -20.14
CA LEU A 71 -3.50 6.59 -20.77
C LEU A 71 -3.91 5.67 -21.94
N GLU A 72 -5.18 5.68 -22.33
CA GLU A 72 -5.75 4.85 -23.40
C GLU A 72 -5.41 3.36 -23.23
N VAL A 73 -5.53 2.87 -21.98
CA VAL A 73 -5.34 1.46 -21.63
C VAL A 73 -6.42 0.62 -22.33
N GLU A 74 -6.05 -0.56 -22.84
CA GLU A 74 -6.96 -1.43 -23.59
C GLU A 74 -8.14 -1.91 -22.73
N GLU A 75 -7.87 -2.35 -21.50
CA GLU A 75 -8.91 -2.74 -20.55
C GLU A 75 -8.46 -2.59 -19.10
N PHE A 76 -9.37 -2.09 -18.25
CA PHE A 76 -9.25 -2.13 -16.79
C PHE A 76 -10.13 -3.23 -16.22
N ILE A 77 -9.51 -4.32 -15.78
CA ILE A 77 -10.17 -5.56 -15.36
C ILE A 77 -10.31 -5.59 -13.84
N ILE A 78 -11.56 -5.75 -13.38
CA ILE A 78 -11.87 -5.97 -11.98
C ILE A 78 -12.35 -7.41 -11.82
N ARG A 79 -11.65 -8.17 -10.97
CA ARG A 79 -12.05 -9.49 -10.51
C ARG A 79 -12.40 -9.40 -9.03
N ASP A 80 -13.64 -9.00 -8.75
CA ASP A 80 -14.19 -8.91 -7.40
C ASP A 80 -14.91 -10.22 -7.00
N ASN A 81 -15.27 -10.34 -5.72
CA ASN A 81 -15.88 -11.56 -5.15
C ASN A 81 -15.08 -12.85 -5.45
N GLU A 82 -13.77 -12.71 -5.62
CA GLU A 82 -12.91 -13.76 -6.13
C GLU A 82 -12.28 -14.56 -4.99
N LYS A 83 -12.78 -15.77 -4.80
CA LYS A 83 -12.36 -16.65 -3.69
C LYS A 83 -11.09 -17.42 -4.01
N ARG A 84 -10.69 -17.49 -5.28
CA ARG A 84 -9.47 -18.16 -5.71
C ARG A 84 -8.25 -17.31 -5.34
N PRO A 85 -7.09 -17.93 -5.05
CA PRO A 85 -5.85 -17.20 -4.85
C PRO A 85 -5.51 -16.34 -6.08
N SER A 86 -5.07 -15.10 -5.85
CA SER A 86 -4.74 -14.13 -6.91
C SER A 86 -3.82 -14.70 -8.02
N PRO A 87 -2.79 -15.54 -7.74
CA PRO A 87 -1.96 -16.13 -8.80
C PRO A 87 -2.75 -16.94 -9.83
N LYS A 88 -3.81 -17.65 -9.42
CA LYS A 88 -4.66 -18.42 -10.34
C LYS A 88 -5.51 -17.52 -11.23
N VAL A 89 -5.97 -16.41 -10.67
CA VAL A 89 -6.79 -15.42 -11.37
C VAL A 89 -5.92 -14.66 -12.37
N ILE A 90 -4.72 -14.24 -11.94
CA ILE A 90 -3.73 -13.59 -12.81
C ILE A 90 -3.35 -14.54 -13.97
N LYS A 91 -3.14 -15.83 -13.70
CA LYS A 91 -2.90 -16.85 -14.73
C LYS A 91 -4.02 -16.93 -15.76
N GLU A 92 -5.27 -16.97 -15.29
CA GLU A 92 -6.45 -17.04 -16.16
C GLU A 92 -6.52 -15.82 -17.09
N VAL A 93 -6.38 -14.62 -16.51
CA VAL A 93 -6.38 -13.37 -17.28
C VAL A 93 -5.20 -13.33 -18.26
N ALA A 94 -4.01 -13.74 -17.80
CA ALA A 94 -2.81 -13.78 -18.63
C ALA A 94 -2.97 -14.68 -19.86
N HIS A 95 -3.55 -15.86 -19.69
CA HIS A 95 -3.87 -16.75 -20.82
C HIS A 95 -4.96 -16.18 -21.73
N GLY A 96 -6.04 -15.63 -21.15
CA GLY A 96 -7.17 -15.12 -21.93
C GLY A 96 -6.81 -13.96 -22.85
N LEU A 97 -5.82 -13.15 -22.45
CA LEU A 97 -5.38 -11.95 -23.16
C LEU A 97 -4.01 -12.10 -23.84
N ASN A 98 -3.46 -13.32 -23.89
CA ASN A 98 -2.12 -13.59 -24.43
C ASN A 98 -1.04 -12.65 -23.88
N ILE A 99 -1.08 -12.41 -22.57
CA ILE A 99 -0.12 -11.55 -21.88
C ILE A 99 1.28 -12.19 -21.98
N THR A 100 2.26 -11.40 -22.40
CA THR A 100 3.67 -11.82 -22.50
C THR A 100 4.50 -11.28 -21.35
N GLN A 101 4.05 -10.20 -20.70
CA GLN A 101 4.75 -9.54 -19.61
C GLN A 101 3.78 -9.10 -18.49
N ILE A 102 4.11 -9.39 -17.24
CA ILE A 102 3.36 -8.96 -16.06
C ILE A 102 4.20 -8.00 -15.21
N ILE A 103 3.60 -6.88 -14.81
CA ILE A 103 4.20 -5.90 -13.93
C ILE A 103 3.55 -5.99 -12.54
N ILE A 104 4.38 -6.09 -11.52
CA ILE A 104 3.96 -6.12 -10.11
C ILE A 104 4.84 -5.19 -9.25
N GLY A 105 4.28 -4.70 -8.14
CA GLY A 105 5.02 -3.90 -7.17
C GLY A 105 5.87 -4.73 -6.21
N GLN A 106 7.05 -4.21 -5.85
CA GLN A 106 7.98 -4.84 -4.89
C GLN A 106 7.34 -5.08 -3.51
N THR A 107 6.46 -4.19 -3.04
CA THR A 107 5.77 -4.33 -1.74
C THR A 107 4.80 -5.52 -1.69
N ALA A 108 4.49 -6.16 -2.82
CA ALA A 108 3.81 -7.45 -2.85
C ALA A 108 4.67 -8.60 -2.29
N GLN A 109 5.98 -8.41 -2.08
CA GLN A 109 6.85 -9.39 -1.43
C GLN A 109 6.84 -9.26 0.11
N SER A 110 7.05 -8.06 0.65
CA SER A 110 7.43 -7.90 2.07
C SER A 110 6.30 -8.11 3.08
N ARG A 111 5.03 -7.77 2.75
CA ARG A 111 3.90 -8.00 3.69
C ARG A 111 3.42 -9.45 3.78
N TRP A 112 3.82 -10.30 2.83
CA TRP A 112 3.34 -11.68 2.73
C TRP A 112 4.43 -12.71 3.06
N GLU A 113 5.70 -12.28 3.16
CA GLU A 113 6.84 -13.09 3.61
C GLU A 113 6.87 -13.34 5.13
N GLU A 114 6.13 -12.55 5.92
CA GLU A 114 6.12 -12.67 7.39
C GLU A 114 5.36 -13.90 7.93
N ILE A 115 4.66 -14.66 7.08
CA ILE A 115 3.95 -15.89 7.48
C ILE A 115 4.39 -17.05 6.58
N THR A 116 5.43 -17.75 6.99
CA THR A 116 5.83 -19.12 6.59
C THR A 116 4.95 -19.83 5.53
N ARG A 117 5.21 -19.62 4.22
CA ARG A 117 4.91 -20.56 3.09
C ARG A 117 5.31 -20.07 1.68
N GLY A 118 6.51 -19.52 1.52
CA GLY A 118 7.11 -19.23 0.20
C GLY A 118 6.72 -17.86 -0.38
N SER A 119 7.67 -17.21 -1.07
CA SER A 119 7.48 -15.89 -1.68
C SER A 119 6.31 -15.92 -2.68
N PHE A 120 5.40 -14.93 -2.63
CA PHE A 120 4.29 -14.78 -3.60
C PHE A 120 4.79 -14.80 -5.05
N MET A 121 5.96 -14.20 -5.28
CA MET A 121 6.68 -14.27 -6.55
C MET A 121 6.98 -15.72 -6.96
N ASN A 122 7.44 -16.56 -6.04
CA ASN A 122 7.72 -17.96 -6.32
C ASN A 122 6.45 -18.74 -6.69
N VAL A 123 5.30 -18.36 -6.14
CA VAL A 123 4.01 -18.94 -6.53
C VAL A 123 3.65 -18.49 -7.94
N LEU A 124 3.77 -17.20 -8.25
CA LEU A 124 3.52 -16.66 -9.59
C LEU A 124 4.42 -17.31 -10.65
N LEU A 125 5.73 -17.39 -10.40
CA LEU A 125 6.69 -18.02 -11.32
C LEU A 125 6.40 -19.51 -11.56
N LYS A 126 5.86 -20.21 -10.56
CA LYS A 126 5.43 -21.61 -10.71
C LYS A 126 4.10 -21.74 -11.46
N GLU A 127 3.14 -20.87 -11.17
CA GLU A 127 1.80 -20.93 -11.77
C GLU A 127 1.78 -20.41 -13.21
N ILE A 128 2.62 -19.41 -13.51
CA ILE A 128 2.66 -18.65 -14.76
C ILE A 128 4.09 -18.67 -15.34
N PRO A 129 4.60 -19.84 -15.78
CA PRO A 129 5.97 -19.97 -16.28
C PRO A 129 6.18 -19.43 -17.71
N PHE A 130 5.12 -18.91 -18.35
CA PHE A 130 5.11 -18.50 -19.76
C PHE A 130 5.13 -16.98 -19.95
N VAL A 131 5.30 -16.22 -18.87
CA VAL A 131 5.25 -14.75 -18.85
C VAL A 131 6.49 -14.19 -18.15
N ASP A 132 7.03 -13.10 -18.70
CA ASP A 132 8.11 -12.37 -18.05
C ASP A 132 7.57 -11.47 -16.93
N PHE A 133 8.20 -11.52 -15.75
CA PHE A 133 7.80 -10.71 -14.61
C PHE A 133 8.71 -9.49 -14.42
N HIS A 134 8.09 -8.32 -14.34
CA HIS A 134 8.74 -7.05 -14.03
C HIS A 134 8.36 -6.61 -12.62
N VAL A 135 9.32 -6.69 -11.69
CA VAL A 135 9.15 -6.15 -10.34
C VAL A 135 9.56 -4.70 -10.31
N VAL A 136 8.60 -3.81 -10.10
CA VAL A 136 8.85 -2.39 -9.97
C VAL A 136 9.04 -2.07 -8.50
N SER A 137 10.21 -1.53 -8.17
CA SER A 137 10.40 -0.89 -6.88
C SER A 137 9.43 0.29 -6.80
N VAL A 138 8.51 0.18 -5.86
CA VAL A 138 7.59 1.26 -5.52
C VAL A 138 8.18 1.93 -4.29
N ALA A 139 8.30 3.25 -4.34
CA ALA A 139 8.74 4.00 -3.16
C ALA A 139 7.80 3.60 -2.01
N ARG A 140 8.38 3.32 -0.85
CA ARG A 140 7.59 3.23 0.37
C ARG A 140 7.04 4.63 0.59
N TYR A 141 5.85 4.94 0.07
CA TYR A 141 5.09 6.03 0.64
C TYR A 141 4.72 5.57 2.03
N ILE A 142 5.53 6.05 2.94
CA ILE A 142 5.35 5.98 4.38
C ILE A 142 3.93 6.47 4.69
N LYS A 143 3.05 5.84 5.45
CA LYS A 143 3.09 4.76 6.46
C LYS A 143 3.92 3.53 6.02
N ASP A 144 5.20 3.33 6.28
CA ASP A 144 6.09 3.74 7.37
C ASP A 144 7.53 3.97 6.83
N GLU A 145 8.27 4.98 7.33
CA GLU A 145 9.72 5.18 7.02
C GLU A 145 10.58 4.34 7.96
N GLU A 146 9.88 3.48 8.69
CA GLU A 146 10.19 3.11 10.05
C GLU A 146 9.87 1.63 10.28
N ASP A 147 9.33 0.90 9.30
CA ASP A 147 9.11 -0.57 9.40
C ASP A 147 10.43 -1.38 9.54
N GLY A 148 11.60 -0.75 9.41
CA GLY A 148 12.89 -1.37 9.75
C GLY A 148 13.44 -0.97 11.12
N ILE A 149 12.88 0.08 11.74
CA ILE A 149 13.38 0.69 12.97
C ILE A 149 12.32 0.55 14.08
N PHE A 150 11.05 0.25 13.78
CA PHE A 150 9.96 0.23 14.75
C PHE A 150 9.11 -1.06 14.65
N GLU A 151 8.65 -1.55 15.79
CA GLU A 151 7.71 -2.64 15.97
C GLU A 151 6.32 -2.29 15.40
N LYS A 152 5.49 -3.31 15.24
CA LYS A 152 4.10 -3.14 14.79
C LYS A 152 3.35 -2.14 15.68
N GLY A 153 2.72 -1.17 15.04
CA GLY A 153 1.95 -0.13 15.73
C GLY A 153 0.88 -0.68 16.68
N VAL A 154 0.86 -0.18 17.91
CA VAL A 154 -0.10 -0.52 18.96
C VAL A 154 -0.98 0.69 19.25
N ARG A 155 -2.28 0.47 19.42
CA ARG A 155 -3.19 1.55 19.81
C ARG A 155 -2.84 2.07 21.20
N ALA A 156 -2.66 3.38 21.31
CA ALA A 156 -2.26 4.03 22.54
C ALA A 156 -2.85 5.45 22.62
N TYR A 157 -2.62 6.09 23.76
CA TYR A 157 -3.26 7.33 24.13
C TYR A 157 -2.22 8.30 24.70
N LEU A 158 -2.25 9.57 24.29
CA LEU A 158 -1.49 10.62 24.98
C LEU A 158 -2.27 11.07 26.21
N VAL A 159 -1.58 11.12 27.34
CA VAL A 159 -2.13 11.51 28.64
C VAL A 159 -1.31 12.68 29.17
N THR A 160 -1.97 13.72 29.70
CA THR A 160 -1.28 14.85 30.34
C THR A 160 -0.49 14.40 31.56
N ASP A 161 0.76 14.84 31.66
CA ASP A 161 1.67 14.62 32.79
C ASP A 161 2.41 15.93 33.11
N GLY A 162 1.80 16.76 33.96
CA GLY A 162 2.29 18.12 34.22
C GLY A 162 2.22 19.01 32.97
N ASP A 163 3.37 19.54 32.55
CA ASP A 163 3.52 20.39 31.35
C ASP A 163 3.85 19.58 30.07
N SER A 164 3.80 18.24 30.13
CA SER A 164 4.13 17.35 29.02
C SER A 164 3.06 16.27 28.82
N TYR A 165 3.30 15.38 27.85
CA TYR A 165 2.43 14.26 27.52
C TYR A 165 3.21 12.95 27.60
N LYS A 166 2.55 11.91 28.13
CA LYS A 166 3.08 10.55 28.14
C LYS A 166 2.20 9.61 27.32
N VAL A 167 2.81 8.56 26.79
CA VAL A 167 2.06 7.48 26.13
C VAL A 167 1.46 6.56 27.18
N SER A 168 0.21 6.14 26.95
CA SER A 168 -0.49 5.16 27.75
C SER A 168 -1.15 4.14 26.85
N PHE A 169 -0.96 2.86 27.16
CA PHE A 169 -1.58 1.75 26.43
C PHE A 169 -2.97 1.38 26.98
N THR A 170 -3.38 2.03 28.08
CA THR A 170 -4.69 1.84 28.71
C THR A 170 -5.50 3.11 28.57
N CYS A 171 -6.77 3.00 28.20
CA CYS A 171 -7.66 4.16 28.12
C CYS A 171 -7.86 4.74 29.54
N ALA A 172 -7.27 5.92 29.78
CA ALA A 172 -7.32 6.62 31.06
C ALA A 172 -8.27 7.83 30.99
N LYS A 173 -8.82 8.25 32.13
CA LYS A 173 -9.79 9.37 32.21
C LYS A 173 -9.21 10.73 31.79
N ASN A 174 -7.90 10.88 31.79
CA ASN A 174 -7.15 12.09 31.44
C ASN A 174 -6.46 11.99 30.07
N MET A 175 -7.04 11.22 29.16
CA MET A 175 -6.59 11.08 27.78
C MET A 175 -6.86 12.34 26.95
N CYS A 176 -5.85 12.76 26.18
CA CYS A 176 -5.91 13.93 25.30
C CYS A 176 -6.04 13.55 23.82
N GLN A 177 -5.36 12.51 23.37
CA GLN A 177 -5.38 12.06 21.96
C GLN A 177 -5.34 10.54 21.88
N GLU A 178 -6.12 9.96 20.97
CA GLU A 178 -6.04 8.55 20.57
C GLU A 178 -5.20 8.43 19.29
N GLY A 179 -4.31 7.43 19.25
CA GLY A 179 -3.42 7.24 18.12
C GLY A 179 -2.80 5.85 18.08
N ILE A 180 -1.78 5.72 17.23
CA ILE A 180 -0.98 4.52 17.06
C ILE A 180 0.45 4.85 17.47
N PHE A 181 0.96 4.09 18.44
CA PHE A 181 2.36 4.13 18.86
C PHE A 181 3.15 3.07 18.12
N PHE A 182 4.26 3.46 17.51
CA PHE A 182 5.23 2.58 16.87
C PHE A 182 6.48 2.62 17.74
N LYS A 183 6.80 1.51 18.42
CA LYS A 183 7.94 1.40 19.34
C LYS A 183 9.21 1.11 18.55
N GLU A 184 10.34 1.73 18.86
CA GLU A 184 11.61 1.45 18.21
C GLU A 184 12.11 0.02 18.53
N ILE A 185 12.69 -0.68 17.55
CA ILE A 185 13.24 -2.03 17.68
C ILE A 185 14.60 -1.94 18.38
N GLY A 186 14.78 -2.73 19.43
CA GLY A 186 16.06 -2.80 20.16
C GLY A 186 16.16 -1.88 21.37
N THR A 187 15.03 -1.33 21.84
CA THR A 187 14.93 -0.58 23.10
C THR A 187 14.02 -1.30 24.11
N ASP A 188 14.45 -1.32 25.38
CA ASP A 188 13.62 -1.78 26.49
C ASP A 188 12.61 -0.70 26.93
N PHE A 189 12.85 0.56 26.57
CA PHE A 189 11.98 1.71 26.85
C PHE A 189 10.99 1.95 25.72
N ASP A 190 9.86 2.61 26.02
CA ASP A 190 8.86 3.08 25.06
C ASP A 190 9.38 4.29 24.25
N ASN A 191 10.50 4.11 23.54
CA ASN A 191 10.96 5.05 22.52
C ASN A 191 10.26 4.71 21.22
N GLY A 192 9.89 5.73 20.45
CA GLY A 192 9.01 5.49 19.33
C GLY A 192 8.55 6.74 18.63
N ILE A 193 7.57 6.56 17.76
CA ILE A 193 6.74 7.64 17.27
C ILE A 193 5.28 7.38 17.61
N PHE A 194 4.53 8.45 17.81
CA PHE A 194 3.10 8.41 18.05
C PHE A 194 2.38 9.19 16.96
N LYS A 195 1.54 8.51 16.18
CA LYS A 195 0.74 9.10 15.09
C LYS A 195 -0.72 9.21 15.51
N PHE A 196 -1.33 10.37 15.32
CA PHE A 196 -2.73 10.61 15.64
C PHE A 196 -3.39 11.55 14.64
N MET A 197 -4.72 11.54 14.60
CA MET A 197 -5.51 12.43 13.74
C MET A 197 -6.02 13.62 14.56
N HIS A 198 -5.78 14.84 14.07
CA HIS A 198 -6.33 16.06 14.64
C HIS A 198 -6.75 17.04 13.53
N ASN A 199 -7.93 17.64 13.63
CA ASN A 199 -8.52 18.52 12.59
C ASN A 199 -8.43 17.93 11.17
N ASN A 200 -8.72 16.63 11.04
CA ASN A 200 -8.66 15.88 9.78
C ASN A 200 -7.26 15.86 9.11
N LYS A 201 -6.20 16.12 9.86
CA LYS A 201 -4.80 15.99 9.45
C LYS A 201 -4.09 14.98 10.34
N MET A 202 -3.13 14.27 9.76
CA MET A 202 -2.26 13.36 10.50
C MET A 202 -1.14 14.16 11.17
N HIS A 203 -0.95 13.95 12.47
CA HIS A 203 0.14 14.50 13.27
C HIS A 203 1.03 13.36 13.75
N GLN A 204 2.33 13.64 13.89
CA GLN A 204 3.33 12.71 14.40
C GLN A 204 4.15 13.44 15.48
N VAL A 205 4.42 12.75 16.58
CA VAL A 205 5.35 13.20 17.62
C VAL A 205 6.34 12.09 17.97
N HIS A 206 7.55 12.47 18.37
CA HIS A 206 8.54 11.53 18.87
C HIS A 206 8.32 11.27 20.35
N ILE A 207 8.53 10.01 20.74
CA ILE A 207 8.44 9.54 22.11
C ILE A 207 9.83 9.08 22.54
N HIS A 208 10.29 9.57 23.68
CA HIS A 208 11.52 9.15 24.31
C HIS A 208 11.25 8.87 25.80
N GLU A 209 11.57 7.66 26.24
CA GLU A 209 11.29 7.13 27.57
C GLU A 209 9.84 7.38 28.01
N ASN A 210 8.88 7.05 27.13
CA ASN A 210 7.44 7.21 27.35
C ASN A 210 6.91 8.66 27.37
N LEU A 211 7.75 9.67 27.10
CA LEU A 211 7.38 11.09 27.07
C LEU A 211 7.47 11.66 25.65
N VAL A 212 6.56 12.58 25.33
CA VAL A 212 6.61 13.35 24.08
C VAL A 212 7.81 14.30 24.13
N THR A 213 8.68 14.22 23.12
CA THR A 213 9.93 15.00 23.08
C THR A 213 9.70 16.49 22.85
N ASP A 214 8.66 16.85 22.09
CA ASP A 214 8.25 18.24 21.84
C ASP A 214 6.74 18.40 22.08
N PRO A 215 6.33 18.82 23.29
CA PRO A 215 4.92 18.97 23.65
C PRO A 215 4.16 19.98 22.79
N THR A 216 4.84 20.93 22.14
CA THR A 216 4.19 21.96 21.30
C THR A 216 3.59 21.40 20.00
N GLN A 217 4.02 20.20 19.61
CA GLN A 217 3.51 19.48 18.44
C GLN A 217 2.20 18.75 18.72
N VAL A 218 1.80 18.65 19.99
CA VAL A 218 0.50 18.12 20.40
C VAL A 218 -0.49 19.28 20.41
N PRO A 219 -1.47 19.34 19.50
CA PRO A 219 -2.45 20.41 19.47
C PRO A 219 -3.26 20.42 20.78
N ASP A 220 -3.58 21.62 21.28
CA ASP A 220 -4.38 21.85 22.48
C ASP A 220 -5.75 21.15 22.38
N GLY A 221 -5.81 19.93 22.92
CA GLY A 221 -6.97 19.04 22.85
C GLY A 221 -7.53 18.67 24.22
N CYS A 222 -7.04 19.27 25.31
CA CYS A 222 -7.54 18.98 26.65
C CYS A 222 -8.86 19.73 26.92
N SER A 223 -9.89 19.40 26.15
CA SER A 223 -11.27 19.77 26.45
C SER A 223 -12.04 18.49 26.75
N LEU A 224 -12.07 18.11 28.03
CA LEU A 224 -13.09 17.21 28.55
C LEU A 224 -14.47 17.82 28.21
N LYS A 225 -15.13 17.31 27.17
CA LYS A 225 -16.58 17.41 27.12
C LYS A 225 -17.12 16.34 28.07
N VAL A 226 -17.49 16.81 29.26
CA VAL A 226 -18.36 16.13 30.22
C VAL A 226 -19.60 15.59 29.51
#